data_AF-A0A6N0HTT9-F1
#
_entry.id   AF-A0A6N0HTT9-F1
#
_cell.length_a   1.000
_cell.length_b   1.000
_cell.length_c   1.000
_cell.angle_alpha   90.00
_cell.angle_beta   90.00
_cell.angle_gamma   90.00
#
_symmetry.space_group_name_H-M   'P 1'
#
loop_
_entity.id
_entity.type
_entity.pdbx_description
1 polymer ?
#
loop_
_entity_poly.entity_id
_entity_poly.type
_entity_poly.pdbx_seq_one_letter_code
_entity_poly.pdbx_strand_id
1 'polypeptide(L)'
;MASLALIPLLGIMSLVLVSTYFPVFKAMDNIVYESMEEMMPLVRLENALHRSVMPPNDYLIHQNPEERENWKRLIASVDNQLQAAMEKMKFEEERSALQEIEQSWQQRRSEGWAIINNPEGLSALQLGEAMEQFDANMYQLIDQIEVQHEEMHQFIHHEYLRTKGSRRGHCLSQC
;
A
#
# COMPACT_ATOMS: atom_id res chain seq x y z
N MET A 1 4.89 4.08 61.02
CA MET A 1 4.53 5.43 60.48
C MET A 1 5.09 5.70 59.08
N ALA A 2 6.23 5.12 58.68
CA ALA A 2 6.80 5.31 57.32
C ALA A 2 5.88 4.85 56.17
N SER A 3 5.07 3.79 56.37
CA SER A 3 4.21 3.21 55.33
C SER A 3 3.05 4.13 54.90
N LEU A 4 2.61 5.08 55.75
CA LEU A 4 1.53 6.02 55.44
C LEU A 4 1.98 7.18 54.54
N ALA A 5 3.28 7.51 54.52
CA ALA A 5 3.85 8.57 53.69
C ALA A 5 4.19 8.11 52.25
N LEU A 6 4.34 6.80 52.02
CA LEU A 6 4.66 6.23 50.71
C LEU A 6 3.49 6.27 49.73
N ILE A 7 2.26 6.12 50.23
CA ILE A 7 1.04 6.09 49.43
C ILE A 7 0.85 7.39 48.62
N PRO A 8 0.87 8.60 49.21
CA PRO A 8 0.71 9.83 48.44
C PRO A 8 1.85 10.06 47.45
N LEU A 9 3.08 9.62 47.78
CA LEU A 9 4.23 9.74 46.89
C LEU A 9 4.06 8.87 45.63
N LEU A 10 3.62 7.62 45.80
CA LEU A 10 3.29 6.74 44.68
C LEU A 10 2.15 7.32 43.83
N GLY A 11 1.12 7.90 44.46
CA GLY A 11 0.02 8.55 43.74
C GLY A 11 0.50 9.70 42.86
N ILE A 12 1.36 10.57 43.37
CA ILE A 12 1.95 11.68 42.60
C ILE A 12 2.83 11.14 41.47
N MET A 13 3.69 10.15 41.75
CA MET A 13 4.52 9.52 40.73
C MET A 13 3.69 8.91 39.60
N SER A 14 2.65 8.15 39.93
CA SER A 14 1.73 7.58 38.94
C SER A 14 1.00 8.67 38.15
N LEU A 15 0.54 9.74 38.79
CA LEU A 15 -0.11 10.86 38.12
C LEU A 15 0.83 11.55 37.12
N VAL A 16 2.07 11.83 37.53
CA VAL A 16 3.10 12.42 36.67
C VAL A 16 3.39 11.49 35.50
N LEU A 17 3.59 10.19 35.75
CA LEU A 17 3.81 9.20 34.69
C LEU A 17 2.65 9.20 33.70
N VAL A 18 1.40 9.05 34.16
CA VAL A 18 0.24 9.05 33.26
C VAL A 18 0.13 10.37 32.50
N SER A 19 0.28 11.51 33.17
CA SER A 19 0.16 12.82 32.54
C SER A 19 1.26 13.09 31.51
N THR A 20 2.46 12.55 31.69
CA THR A 20 3.59 12.74 30.75
C THR A 20 3.56 11.73 29.61
N TYR A 21 3.25 10.46 29.88
CA TYR A 21 3.31 9.39 28.87
C TYR A 21 2.03 9.28 28.04
N PHE A 22 0.85 9.54 28.60
CA PHE A 22 -0.41 9.41 27.86
C PHE A 22 -0.49 10.27 26.60
N PRO A 23 -0.07 11.56 26.60
CA PRO A 23 -0.02 12.37 25.38
C PRO A 23 0.97 11.83 24.33
N VAL A 24 2.05 11.18 24.76
CA VAL A 24 3.03 10.57 23.86
C VAL A 24 2.42 9.37 23.15
N PHE A 25 1.75 8.47 23.89
CA PHE A 25 1.04 7.35 23.29
C PHE A 25 -0.03 7.82 22.31
N LYS A 26 -0.84 8.81 22.69
CA LYS A 26 -1.85 9.38 21.80
C LYS A 26 -1.26 9.97 20.51
N ALA A 27 -0.13 10.66 20.61
CA ALA A 27 0.56 11.19 19.43
C ALA A 27 1.11 10.07 18.53
N MET A 28 1.63 9.00 19.12
CA MET A 28 2.08 7.82 18.37
C MET A 28 0.92 7.12 17.67
N ASP A 29 -0.21 6.92 18.36
CA ASP A 29 -1.39 6.27 17.79
C ASP A 29 -1.91 7.05 16.57
N ASN A 30 -1.93 8.39 16.64
CA ASN A 30 -2.33 9.22 15.52
C ASN A 30 -1.38 9.06 14.31
N ILE A 31 -0.06 9.05 14.53
CA ILE A 31 0.91 8.86 13.44
C ILE A 31 0.73 7.49 12.81
N VAL A 32 0.64 6.43 13.62
CA VAL A 32 0.43 5.06 13.11
C VAL A 32 -0.88 4.98 12.33
N TYR A 33 -1.96 5.57 12.84
CA TYR A 33 -3.25 5.56 12.17
C TYR A 33 -3.21 6.29 10.82
N GLU A 34 -2.65 7.50 10.77
CA GLU A 34 -2.52 8.26 9.52
C GLU A 34 -1.65 7.53 8.51
N SER A 35 -0.50 6.99 8.93
CA SER A 35 0.38 6.20 8.07
C SER A 35 -0.30 4.93 7.55
N MET A 36 -1.05 4.21 8.39
CA MET A 36 -1.80 3.05 7.93
C MET A 36 -2.91 3.44 6.95
N GLU A 37 -3.59 4.57 7.17
CA GLU A 37 -4.63 5.04 6.26
C GLU A 37 -4.08 5.35 4.85
N GLU A 38 -2.84 5.84 4.76
CA GLU A 38 -2.13 6.12 3.50
C GLU A 38 -1.58 4.86 2.81
N MET A 39 -1.04 3.90 3.57
CA MET A 39 -0.45 2.67 3.01
C MET A 39 -1.48 1.63 2.58
N MET A 40 -2.60 1.52 3.30
CA MET A 40 -3.60 0.47 3.05
C MET A 40 -4.16 0.47 1.61
N PRO A 41 -4.42 1.62 0.96
CA PRO A 41 -4.78 1.65 -0.46
C PRO A 41 -3.75 1.02 -1.40
N LEU A 42 -2.44 1.27 -1.19
CA LEU A 42 -1.38 0.67 -2.01
C LEU A 42 -1.34 -0.85 -1.87
N VAL A 43 -1.40 -1.35 -0.63
CA VAL A 43 -1.45 -2.80 -0.37
C VAL A 43 -2.67 -3.45 -1.03
N ARG A 44 -3.83 -2.77 -1.03
CA ARG A 44 -5.02 -3.28 -1.71
C ARG A 44 -4.88 -3.26 -3.22
N LEU A 45 -4.24 -2.24 -3.78
CA LEU A 45 -3.94 -2.15 -5.21
C LEU A 45 -2.99 -3.27 -5.65
N GLU A 46 -1.90 -3.48 -4.93
CA GLU A 46 -0.94 -4.57 -5.16
C GLU A 46 -1.64 -5.94 -5.16
N ASN A 47 -2.44 -6.21 -4.12
CA ASN A 47 -3.23 -7.44 -4.04
C ASN A 47 -4.25 -7.59 -5.19
N ALA A 48 -4.86 -6.48 -5.64
CA ALA A 48 -5.79 -6.50 -6.76
C ALA A 48 -5.06 -6.84 -8.06
N LEU A 49 -3.88 -6.26 -8.30
CA LEU A 49 -3.05 -6.54 -9.47
C LEU A 49 -2.59 -8.00 -9.50
N HIS A 50 -2.05 -8.53 -8.39
CA HIS A 50 -1.68 -9.95 -8.29
C HIS A 50 -2.83 -10.87 -8.66
N ARG A 51 -4.04 -10.59 -8.15
CA ARG A 51 -5.22 -11.41 -8.47
C ARG A 51 -5.61 -11.31 -9.93
N SER A 52 -5.43 -10.14 -10.53
CA SER A 52 -5.78 -9.88 -11.91
C SER A 52 -4.94 -10.71 -12.89
N VAL A 53 -3.71 -11.10 -12.55
CA VAL A 53 -2.86 -11.92 -13.44
C VAL A 53 -3.43 -13.32 -13.70
N MET A 54 -4.27 -13.85 -12.80
CA MET A 54 -4.71 -15.26 -12.85
C MET A 54 -5.68 -15.60 -14.00
N PRO A 55 -6.78 -14.85 -14.26
CA PRO A 55 -7.79 -15.28 -15.23
C PRO A 55 -7.29 -15.45 -16.67
N PRO A 56 -6.42 -14.59 -17.25
CA PRO A 56 -5.85 -14.85 -18.56
C PRO A 56 -5.15 -16.22 -18.62
N ASN A 57 -4.33 -16.54 -17.63
CA ASN A 57 -3.63 -17.82 -17.54
C ASN A 57 -4.62 -19.00 -17.40
N ASP A 58 -5.57 -18.91 -16.46
CA ASP A 58 -6.56 -19.95 -16.24
C ASP A 58 -7.45 -20.18 -17.46
N TYR A 59 -7.80 -19.12 -18.19
CA TYR A 59 -8.53 -19.21 -19.44
C TYR A 59 -7.72 -19.94 -20.53
N LEU A 60 -6.42 -19.67 -20.64
CA LEU A 60 -5.57 -20.34 -21.61
C LEU A 60 -5.45 -21.85 -21.36
N ILE A 61 -5.34 -22.25 -20.09
CA ILE A 61 -5.18 -23.64 -19.70
C ILE A 61 -6.51 -24.40 -19.79
N HIS A 62 -7.59 -23.83 -19.26
CA HIS A 62 -8.85 -24.54 -19.03
C HIS A 62 -9.96 -24.18 -20.03
N GLN A 63 -9.79 -23.10 -20.80
CA GLN A 63 -10.79 -22.54 -21.72
C GLN A 63 -12.14 -22.26 -21.03
N ASN A 64 -12.12 -21.96 -19.72
CA ASN A 64 -13.32 -21.69 -18.94
C ASN A 64 -13.86 -20.28 -19.28
N PRO A 65 -15.03 -20.16 -19.92
CA PRO A 65 -15.58 -18.84 -20.29
C PRO A 65 -15.87 -17.94 -19.09
N GLU A 66 -16.05 -18.48 -17.88
CA GLU A 66 -16.25 -17.69 -16.66
C GLU A 66 -15.05 -16.78 -16.35
N GLU A 67 -13.84 -17.15 -16.80
CA GLU A 67 -12.65 -16.33 -16.56
C GLU A 67 -12.72 -14.96 -17.24
N ARG A 68 -13.52 -14.80 -18.30
CA ARG A 68 -13.77 -13.49 -18.92
C ARG A 68 -14.50 -12.55 -17.98
N GLU A 69 -15.50 -13.05 -17.26
CA GLU A 69 -16.23 -12.26 -16.27
C GLU A 69 -15.38 -12.03 -15.01
N ASN A 70 -14.58 -13.02 -14.59
CA ASN A 70 -13.61 -12.84 -13.50
C ASN A 70 -12.60 -11.74 -13.83
N TRP A 71 -12.03 -11.77 -15.03
CA TRP A 71 -11.08 -10.76 -15.51
C TRP A 71 -11.71 -9.37 -15.50
N LYS A 72 -12.90 -9.21 -16.07
CA LYS A 72 -13.65 -7.95 -16.08
C LYS A 72 -13.88 -7.41 -14.67
N ARG A 73 -14.28 -8.27 -13.73
CA ARG A 73 -14.48 -7.91 -12.32
C ARG A 73 -13.17 -7.48 -11.66
N LEU A 74 -12.07 -8.18 -11.91
CA LEU A 74 -10.77 -7.87 -11.33
C LEU A 74 -10.17 -6.59 -11.91
N ILE A 75 -10.32 -6.33 -13.21
CA ILE A 75 -9.94 -5.05 -13.80
C ILE A 75 -10.66 -3.90 -13.10
N ALA A 76 -11.99 -4.00 -12.94
CA ALA A 76 -12.74 -2.97 -12.23
C ALA A 76 -12.28 -2.82 -10.77
N SER A 77 -11.87 -3.92 -10.13
CA SER A 77 -11.27 -3.87 -8.79
C SER A 77 -9.94 -3.10 -8.79
N VAL A 78 -9.05 -3.35 -9.76
CA VAL A 78 -7.77 -2.63 -9.89
C VAL A 78 -8.03 -1.15 -10.13
N ASP A 79 -8.90 -0.80 -11.10
CA ASP A 79 -9.26 0.60 -11.41
C ASP A 79 -9.77 1.34 -10.15
N ASN A 80 -10.63 0.68 -9.36
CA ASN A 80 -11.15 1.25 -8.12
C ASN A 80 -10.08 1.41 -7.02
N GLN A 81 -9.18 0.43 -6.85
CA GLN A 81 -8.11 0.54 -5.85
C GLN A 81 -7.08 1.59 -6.24
N LEU A 82 -6.80 1.75 -7.54
CA LEU A 82 -5.89 2.75 -8.06
C LEU A 82 -6.42 4.15 -7.79
N GLN A 83 -7.69 4.40 -8.13
CA GLN A 83 -8.35 5.66 -7.81
C GLN A 83 -8.36 5.95 -6.30
N ALA A 84 -8.67 4.95 -5.48
CA ALA A 84 -8.66 5.09 -4.03
C ALA A 84 -7.25 5.40 -3.47
N ALA A 85 -6.20 4.82 -4.05
CA ALA A 85 -4.83 5.15 -3.70
C ALA A 85 -4.50 6.60 -4.07
N MET A 86 -4.80 7.03 -5.29
CA MET A 86 -4.55 8.40 -5.75
C MET A 86 -5.28 9.45 -4.91
N GLU A 87 -6.50 9.18 -4.47
CA GLU A 87 -7.28 10.08 -3.60
C GLU A 87 -6.70 10.20 -2.19
N LYS A 88 -5.95 9.19 -1.72
CA LYS A 88 -5.35 9.16 -0.39
C LYS A 88 -3.93 9.74 -0.36
N MET A 89 -3.25 9.79 -1.49
CA MET A 89 -1.90 10.37 -1.58
C MET A 89 -1.91 11.89 -1.34
N LYS A 90 -1.18 12.32 -0.32
CA LYS A 90 -1.10 13.74 0.05
C LYS A 90 -0.12 14.47 -0.85
N PHE A 91 0.99 13.83 -1.22
CA PHE A 91 2.08 14.46 -1.97
C PHE A 91 1.89 14.33 -3.48
N GLU A 92 2.31 15.35 -4.22
CA GLU A 92 2.16 15.39 -5.68
C GLU A 92 3.09 14.39 -6.38
N GLU A 93 4.26 14.12 -5.80
CA GLU A 93 5.22 13.14 -6.30
C GLU A 93 4.63 11.73 -6.28
N GLU A 94 4.05 11.31 -5.15
CA GLU A 94 3.34 10.02 -5.01
C GLU A 94 2.16 9.91 -5.98
N ARG A 95 1.38 10.99 -6.13
CA ARG A 95 0.27 11.03 -7.10
C ARG A 95 0.76 10.89 -8.53
N SER A 96 1.89 11.53 -8.87
CA SER A 96 2.50 11.43 -10.20
C SER A 96 2.98 10.00 -10.47
N ALA A 97 3.63 9.36 -9.50
CA ALA A 97 4.05 7.96 -9.62
C ALA A 97 2.84 7.02 -9.84
N LEU A 98 1.72 7.25 -9.13
CA LEU A 98 0.50 6.49 -9.34
C LEU A 98 -0.15 6.74 -10.72
N GLN A 99 0.00 7.93 -11.30
CA GLN A 99 -0.45 8.18 -12.68
C GLN A 99 0.39 7.41 -13.71
N GLU A 100 1.70 7.26 -13.47
CA GLU A 100 2.55 6.42 -14.32
C GLU A 100 2.13 4.95 -14.23
N ILE A 101 1.86 4.46 -13.01
CA ILE A 101 1.29 3.14 -12.74
C ILE A 101 -0.07 2.98 -13.46
N GLU A 102 -0.93 4.00 -13.45
CA GLU A 102 -2.20 3.99 -14.16
C GLU A 102 -2.03 3.80 -15.67
N GLN A 103 -1.15 4.58 -16.30
CA GLN A 103 -0.89 4.48 -17.72
C GLN A 103 -0.32 3.10 -18.09
N SER A 104 0.62 2.64 -17.28
CA SER A 104 1.24 1.32 -17.37
C SER A 104 0.19 0.19 -17.26
N TRP A 105 -0.76 0.33 -16.34
CA TRP A 105 -1.90 -0.57 -16.15
C TRP A 105 -2.85 -0.59 -17.34
N GLN A 106 -3.25 0.57 -17.88
CA GLN A 106 -4.17 0.63 -19.03
C GLN A 106 -3.63 -0.11 -20.26
N GLN A 107 -2.32 -0.04 -20.49
CA GLN A 107 -1.67 -0.81 -21.55
C GLN A 107 -1.80 -2.33 -21.29
N ARG A 108 -1.41 -2.80 -20.11
CA ARG A 108 -1.43 -4.23 -19.74
C ARG A 108 -2.84 -4.81 -19.71
N ARG A 109 -3.82 -4.03 -19.26
CA ARG A 109 -5.25 -4.36 -19.34
C ARG A 109 -5.66 -4.74 -20.76
N SER A 110 -5.19 -3.99 -21.77
CA SER A 110 -5.50 -4.27 -23.17
C SER A 110 -4.84 -5.56 -23.67
N GLU A 111 -3.62 -5.85 -23.22
CA GLU A 111 -2.88 -7.08 -23.52
C GLU A 111 -3.62 -8.31 -22.94
N GLY A 112 -4.03 -8.25 -21.67
CA GLY A 112 -4.82 -9.32 -21.04
C GLY A 112 -6.17 -9.56 -21.73
N TRP A 113 -6.83 -8.50 -22.21
CA TRP A 113 -8.04 -8.65 -23.03
C TRP A 113 -7.78 -9.32 -24.38
N ALA A 114 -6.66 -9.01 -25.03
CA ALA A 114 -6.30 -9.64 -26.30
C ALA A 114 -6.10 -11.17 -26.12
N ILE A 115 -5.45 -11.58 -25.03
CA ILE A 115 -5.25 -12.98 -24.66
C ILE A 115 -6.59 -13.70 -24.44
N ILE A 116 -7.49 -13.12 -23.65
CA ILE A 116 -8.71 -13.82 -23.22
C ILE A 116 -9.83 -13.83 -24.28
N ASN A 117 -9.87 -12.84 -25.19
CA ASN A 117 -10.92 -12.71 -26.20
C ASN A 117 -10.55 -13.27 -27.57
N ASN A 118 -9.26 -13.41 -27.89
CA ASN A 118 -8.84 -13.85 -29.22
C ASN A 118 -7.87 -15.05 -29.22
N PRO A 119 -8.17 -16.15 -28.50
CA PRO A 119 -7.32 -17.32 -28.50
C PRO A 119 -7.31 -18.04 -29.87
N GLU A 120 -8.40 -17.99 -30.64
CA GLU A 120 -8.56 -18.73 -31.90
C GLU A 120 -7.78 -18.10 -33.07
N GLY A 121 -7.44 -16.81 -32.98
CA GLY A 121 -6.68 -16.08 -34.00
C GLY A 121 -5.16 -16.24 -33.88
N LEU A 122 -4.67 -16.89 -32.82
CA LEU A 122 -3.24 -17.06 -32.54
C LEU A 122 -2.87 -18.54 -32.49
N SER A 123 -1.66 -18.87 -32.97
CA SER A 123 -1.10 -20.19 -32.70
C SER A 123 -0.80 -20.36 -31.21
N ALA A 124 -0.78 -21.62 -30.73
CA ALA A 124 -0.45 -21.92 -29.34
C ALA A 124 0.90 -21.33 -28.89
N LEU A 125 1.89 -21.26 -29.80
CA LEU A 125 3.19 -20.64 -29.52
C LEU A 125 3.05 -19.13 -29.28
N GLN A 126 2.38 -18.42 -30.19
CA GLN A 126 2.16 -16.97 -30.07
C GLN A 126 1.37 -16.61 -28.81
N LEU A 127 0.42 -17.46 -28.43
CA LEU A 127 -0.40 -17.26 -27.23
C LEU A 127 0.42 -17.46 -25.95
N GLY A 128 1.32 -18.46 -25.94
CA GLY A 128 2.28 -18.65 -24.86
C GLY A 128 3.25 -17.47 -24.72
N GLU A 129 3.82 -16.98 -25.82
CA GLU A 129 4.69 -15.80 -25.83
C GLU A 129 3.95 -14.54 -25.34
N ALA A 130 2.71 -14.34 -25.78
CA ALA A 130 1.89 -13.22 -25.32
C ALA A 130 1.60 -13.29 -23.81
N MET A 131 1.32 -14.48 -23.29
CA MET A 131 1.08 -14.70 -21.86
C MET A 131 2.34 -14.46 -21.03
N GLU A 132 3.51 -14.96 -21.47
CA GLU A 132 4.79 -14.74 -20.79
C GLU A 132 5.15 -13.25 -20.75
N GLN A 133 4.95 -12.53 -21.86
CA GLN A 133 5.17 -11.08 -21.92
C GLN A 133 4.20 -10.33 -21.00
N PHE A 134 2.93 -10.73 -20.97
CA PHE A 134 1.93 -10.14 -20.08
C PHE A 134 2.30 -10.34 -18.61
N ASP A 135 2.68 -11.57 -18.21
CA ASP A 135 3.13 -11.86 -16.84
C ASP A 135 4.34 -11.02 -16.46
N ALA A 136 5.36 -10.98 -17.33
CA ALA A 136 6.55 -10.17 -17.11
C ALA A 136 6.22 -8.68 -16.94
N ASN A 137 5.34 -8.15 -17.79
CA ASN A 137 4.89 -6.76 -17.71
C ASN A 137 4.12 -6.50 -16.40
N MET A 138 3.26 -7.43 -15.98
CA MET A 138 2.47 -7.31 -14.76
C MET A 138 3.35 -7.36 -13.51
N TYR A 139 4.36 -8.25 -13.46
CA TYR A 139 5.32 -8.25 -12.36
C TYR A 139 6.10 -6.95 -12.28
N GLN A 140 6.56 -6.39 -13.40
CA GLN A 140 7.20 -5.08 -13.40
C GLN A 140 6.30 -3.96 -12.87
N LEU A 141 5.00 -4.01 -13.14
CA LEU A 141 4.04 -3.04 -12.61
C LEU A 141 3.83 -3.20 -11.10
N ILE A 142 3.81 -4.44 -10.61
CA ILE A 142 3.71 -4.75 -9.19
C ILE A 142 4.96 -4.27 -8.45
N ASP A 143 6.15 -4.56 -9.00
CA ASP A 143 7.44 -4.09 -8.47
C ASP A 143 7.47 -2.56 -8.34
N GLN A 144 6.89 -1.82 -9.30
CA GLN A 144 6.77 -0.35 -9.22
C GLN A 144 5.95 0.09 -8.01
N ILE A 145 4.87 -0.62 -7.67
CA ILE A 145 4.04 -0.33 -6.49
C ILE A 145 4.78 -0.69 -5.21
N GLU A 146 5.50 -1.82 -5.19
CA GLU A 146 6.32 -2.21 -4.04
C GLU A 146 7.40 -1.15 -3.73
N VAL A 147 8.03 -0.58 -4.76
CA VAL A 147 8.97 0.54 -4.60
C VAL A 147 8.28 1.75 -3.95
N GLN A 148 7.09 2.13 -4.43
CA GLN A 148 6.31 3.22 -3.83
C GLN A 148 5.93 2.94 -2.37
N HIS A 149 5.58 1.69 -2.06
CA HIS A 149 5.27 1.26 -0.70
C HIS A 149 6.48 1.35 0.23
N GLU A 150 7.66 0.91 -0.22
CA GLU A 150 8.92 0.98 0.53
C GLU A 150 9.38 2.43 0.74
N GLU A 151 9.27 3.29 -0.28
CA GLU A 151 9.59 4.71 -0.17
C GLU A 151 8.70 5.40 0.88
N MET A 152 7.40 5.10 0.87
CA MET A 152 6.48 5.63 1.88
C MET A 152 6.81 5.13 3.29
N HIS A 153 7.18 3.86 3.43
CA HIS A 153 7.66 3.30 4.70
C HIS A 153 8.91 4.03 5.22
N GLN A 154 9.88 4.31 4.34
CA GLN A 154 11.11 5.02 4.71
C GLN A 154 10.82 6.47 5.12
N PHE A 155 9.91 7.16 4.41
CA PHE A 155 9.46 8.50 4.76
C PHE A 155 8.82 8.55 6.15
N ILE A 156 7.87 7.64 6.42
CA ILE A 156 7.21 7.53 7.73
C ILE A 156 8.24 7.28 8.84
N HIS A 157 9.20 6.39 8.59
CA HIS A 157 10.27 6.10 9.54
C HIS A 157 11.12 7.34 9.83
N HIS A 158 11.48 8.10 8.78
CA HIS A 158 12.28 9.32 8.91
C HIS A 158 11.54 10.41 9.71
N GLU A 159 10.27 10.67 9.40
CA GLU A 159 9.45 11.65 10.13
C GLU A 159 9.22 11.24 11.59
N TYR A 160 9.07 9.94 11.87
CA TYR A 160 9.04 9.43 13.24
C TYR A 160 10.35 9.72 14.01
N LEU A 161 11.52 9.52 13.38
CA LEU A 161 12.81 9.84 14.02
C LEU A 161 12.99 11.35 14.22
N ARG A 162 12.58 12.16 13.25
CA ARG A 162 12.66 13.63 13.32
C ARG A 162 11.81 14.20 14.45
N THR A 163 10.56 13.78 14.57
CA THR A 163 9.65 14.24 15.62
C THR A 163 10.14 13.82 17.02
N LYS A 164 10.75 12.63 17.14
CA LYS A 164 11.41 12.17 18.37
C LYS A 164 12.66 12.97 18.73
N GLY A 165 13.47 13.36 17.73
CA GLY A 165 14.69 14.15 17.91
C GLY A 165 14.45 15.61 18.26
N SER A 166 13.50 16.27 17.59
CA SER A 166 13.18 17.70 17.79
C SER A 166 12.70 18.02 19.21
N ARG A 167 11.94 17.10 19.84
CA ARG A 167 11.49 17.27 21.24
C ARG A 167 12.60 17.16 22.28
N ARG A 168 13.72 16.50 21.98
CA ARG A 168 14.89 16.48 22.89
C ARG A 168 15.66 17.80 22.87
N GLY A 169 15.67 18.53 21.75
CA GLY A 169 16.34 19.82 21.63
C GLY A 169 15.63 20.96 22.38
N HIS A 170 14.30 20.97 22.37
CA HIS A 170 13.51 22.02 23.05
C HIS A 170 13.52 21.95 24.58
N CYS A 171 13.88 20.79 25.16
CA CYS A 171 13.96 20.63 26.62
C CYS A 171 15.31 21.11 27.21
N LEU A 172 16.34 21.31 26.37
CA LEU A 172 17.68 21.70 26.83
C LEU A 172 17.96 23.21 26.74
N SER A 173 17.05 24.00 26.14
CA SER A 173 17.23 25.46 25.99
C SER A 173 16.41 26.31 26.95
N GLN A 174 15.73 25.70 27.94
CA GLN A 174 14.94 26.40 28.96
C GLN A 174 15.35 26.06 30.40
N CYS A 175 16.54 25.45 30.58
CA CYS A 175 17.17 25.27 31.88
C CYS A 175 18.35 26.23 32.02
#